data_AF-A0A924W4J8-F1
#
_entry.id   AF-A0A924W4J8-F1
#
_cell.length_a   1.000
_cell.length_b   1.000
_cell.length_c   1.000
_cell.angle_alpha   90.00
_cell.angle_beta   90.00
_cell.angle_gamma   90.00
#
_symmetry.space_group_name_H-M   'P 1'
#
loop_
_entity.id
_entity.type
_entity.pdbx_description
1 polymer ?
#
loop_
_entity_poly.entity_id
_entity_poly.type
_entity_poly.pdbx_seq_one_letter_code
_entity_poly.pdbx_strand_id
1 'polypeptide(L)'
;MAQSPSARGAMDIQDQKGTFHAFLLSSVWVGTLTVQTIALLTLAFAIGAGWWPGWVAFVAVGAVAGFLFRMSSVYWAAQVATWVVLAIGGLIVPALSGMMS
;
A
#
# COMPACT_ATOMS: atom_id res chain seq x y z
N MET A 1 -14.50 46.57 19.65
CA MET A 1 -13.37 45.86 19.01
C MET A 1 -13.68 45.80 17.53
N ALA A 2 -12.96 46.56 16.72
CA ALA A 2 -13.25 46.70 15.30
C ALA A 2 -13.10 45.35 14.59
N GLN A 3 -14.16 44.89 13.93
CA GLN A 3 -14.07 43.83 12.93
C GLN A 3 -13.27 44.41 11.76
N SER A 4 -11.96 44.19 11.76
CA SER A 4 -11.16 44.37 10.56
C SER A 4 -11.82 43.54 9.45
N PRO A 5 -12.08 44.09 8.26
CA PRO A 5 -12.51 43.28 7.13
C PRO A 5 -11.35 42.36 6.77
N SER A 6 -11.29 41.17 7.38
CA SER A 6 -10.39 40.11 6.94
C SER A 6 -10.68 39.89 5.46
N ALA A 7 -9.75 40.29 4.60
CA ALA A 7 -9.91 40.23 3.16
C ALA A 7 -10.23 38.79 2.75
N ARG A 8 -11.51 38.54 2.46
CA ARG A 8 -12.02 37.21 2.13
C ARG A 8 -11.22 36.67 0.94
N GLY A 9 -10.53 35.54 1.14
CA GLY A 9 -9.70 34.91 0.11
C GLY A 9 -8.22 35.31 0.11
N ALA A 10 -7.77 36.20 1.01
CA ALA A 10 -6.35 36.52 1.18
C ALA A 10 -5.64 35.61 2.21
N MET A 11 -6.33 34.59 2.73
CA MET A 11 -5.73 33.62 3.65
C MET A 11 -4.76 32.72 2.88
N ASP A 12 -3.52 32.61 3.37
CA ASP A 12 -2.60 31.60 2.85
C ASP A 12 -3.14 30.20 3.17
N ILE A 13 -3.09 29.34 2.16
CA ILE A 13 -3.63 27.98 2.23
C ILE A 13 -2.57 26.89 1.96
N GLN A 14 -1.27 27.21 2.04
CA GLN A 14 -0.22 26.22 1.80
C GLN A 14 -0.36 25.00 2.72
N ASP A 15 -0.59 25.22 4.01
CA ASP A 15 -0.68 24.13 5.00
C ASP A 15 -1.90 23.22 4.74
N GLN A 16 -3.04 23.81 4.37
CA GLN A 16 -4.26 23.06 4.02
C GLN A 16 -4.04 22.25 2.74
N LYS A 17 -3.36 22.80 1.73
CA LYS A 17 -2.99 22.07 0.51
C LYS A 17 -2.04 20.92 0.82
N GLY A 18 -1.03 21.14 1.65
CA GLY A 18 -0.08 20.12 2.07
C GLY A 18 -0.77 18.98 2.84
N THR A 19 -1.62 19.32 3.80
CA THR A 19 -2.39 18.35 4.58
C THR A 19 -3.32 17.53 3.69
N PHE A 20 -4.05 18.17 2.78
CA PHE A 20 -4.94 17.49 1.86
C PHE A 20 -4.16 16.56 0.91
N HIS A 21 -3.01 17.00 0.41
CA HIS A 21 -2.14 16.17 -0.41
C HIS A 21 -1.65 14.93 0.36
N ALA A 22 -1.20 15.12 1.60
CA ALA A 22 -0.76 14.01 2.46
C ALA A 22 -1.91 13.03 2.77
N PHE A 23 -3.12 13.53 3.00
CA PHE A 23 -4.31 12.72 3.21
C PHE A 23 -4.65 11.86 1.98
N LEU A 24 -4.60 12.43 0.78
CA LEU A 24 -4.84 11.67 -0.45
C LEU A 24 -3.76 10.59 -0.64
N LEU A 25 -2.49 10.95 -0.44
CA LEU A 25 -1.39 10.00 -0.59
C LEU A 25 -1.51 8.84 0.41
N SER A 26 -1.77 9.13 1.69
CA SER A 26 -1.93 8.09 2.71
C SER A 26 -3.15 7.20 2.43
N SER A 27 -4.25 7.77 1.94
CA SER A 27 -5.45 7.02 1.56
C SER A 27 -5.16 6.04 0.43
N VAL A 28 -4.40 6.45 -0.59
CA VAL A 28 -4.02 5.55 -1.69
C VAL A 28 -3.06 4.46 -1.19
N TRP A 29 -2.09 4.81 -0.34
CA TRP A 29 -1.16 3.82 0.25
C TRP A 29 -1.90 2.75 1.05
N VAL A 30 -2.70 3.16 2.03
CA VAL A 30 -3.44 2.26 2.90
C VAL A 30 -4.45 1.45 2.09
N GLY A 31 -5.23 2.10 1.23
CA GLY A 31 -6.23 1.43 0.40
C GLY A 31 -5.60 0.38 -0.52
N THR A 32 -4.44 0.69 -1.13
CA THR A 32 -3.72 -0.27 -1.98
C THR A 32 -3.24 -1.47 -1.16
N LEU A 33 -2.66 -1.26 0.02
CA LEU A 33 -2.24 -2.35 0.90
C LEU A 33 -3.42 -3.20 1.37
N THR A 34 -4.58 -2.61 1.65
CA THR A 34 -5.79 -3.35 2.00
C THR A 34 -6.21 -4.28 0.85
N VAL A 35 -6.30 -3.77 -0.39
CA VAL A 35 -6.69 -4.60 -1.54
C VAL A 35 -5.66 -5.70 -1.81
N GLN A 36 -4.36 -5.38 -1.75
CA GLN A 36 -3.29 -6.38 -1.90
C GLN A 36 -3.43 -7.49 -0.85
N THR A 37 -3.66 -7.13 0.42
CA THR A 37 -3.81 -8.08 1.53
C THR A 37 -5.03 -8.97 1.33
N ILE A 38 -6.17 -8.39 0.95
CA ILE A 38 -7.38 -9.16 0.64
C ILE A 38 -7.08 -10.16 -0.47
N ALA A 39 -6.49 -9.73 -1.59
CA ALA A 39 -6.17 -10.62 -2.71
C ALA A 39 -5.26 -11.79 -2.30
N LEU A 40 -4.20 -11.50 -1.53
CA LEU A 40 -3.30 -12.51 -1.00
C LEU A 40 -4.04 -13.53 -0.14
N LEU A 41 -4.78 -13.06 0.88
CA LEU A 41 -5.43 -13.96 1.84
C LEU A 41 -6.57 -14.76 1.19
N THR A 42 -7.29 -14.16 0.24
CA THR A 42 -8.32 -14.87 -0.51
C THR A 42 -7.73 -16.01 -1.32
N LEU A 43 -6.69 -15.74 -2.12
CA LEU A 43 -6.08 -16.77 -2.97
C LEU A 43 -5.30 -17.80 -2.15
N ALA A 44 -4.51 -17.36 -1.18
CA ALA A 44 -3.67 -18.25 -0.40
C ALA A 44 -4.48 -19.18 0.51
N PHE A 45 -5.55 -18.67 1.14
CA PHE A 45 -6.26 -19.39 2.18
C PHE A 45 -7.74 -19.62 1.88
N ALA A 46 -8.49 -18.58 1.50
CA ALA A 46 -9.94 -18.69 1.41
C ALA A 46 -10.40 -19.65 0.30
N ILE A 47 -9.73 -19.64 -0.86
CA ILE A 47 -10.04 -20.56 -1.97
C ILE A 47 -9.00 -21.66 -2.17
N GLY A 48 -7.94 -21.68 -1.34
CA GLY A 48 -6.92 -22.72 -1.37
C GLY A 48 -6.05 -22.77 -2.63
N ALA A 49 -5.94 -21.68 -3.40
CA ALA A 49 -5.04 -21.62 -4.55
C ALA A 49 -3.55 -21.64 -4.14
N GLY A 50 -3.26 -21.43 -2.86
CA GLY A 50 -1.92 -21.53 -2.28
C GLY A 50 -1.17 -20.21 -2.27
N TRP A 51 -0.05 -20.21 -1.55
CA TRP A 51 0.71 -18.99 -1.25
C TRP A 51 1.21 -18.26 -2.49
N TRP A 52 1.79 -18.99 -3.45
CA TRP A 52 2.45 -18.38 -4.61
C TRP A 52 1.49 -17.65 -5.56
N PRO A 53 0.33 -18.20 -5.95
CA PRO A 53 -0.67 -17.44 -6.69
C PRO A 53 -1.16 -16.20 -5.94
N GLY A 54 -1.37 -16.31 -4.62
CA GLY A 54 -1.73 -15.16 -3.79
C GLY A 54 -0.66 -14.07 -3.75
N TRP A 55 0.61 -14.45 -3.62
CA TRP A 55 1.74 -13.53 -3.66
C TRP A 55 1.87 -12.84 -5.03
N VAL A 56 1.71 -13.58 -6.14
CA VAL A 56 1.71 -12.98 -7.48
C VAL A 56 0.60 -11.95 -7.63
N ALA A 57 -0.61 -12.25 -7.16
CA ALA A 57 -1.72 -11.29 -7.19
C ALA A 57 -1.45 -10.06 -6.31
N PHE A 58 -0.85 -10.25 -5.12
CA PHE A 58 -0.42 -9.16 -4.24
C PHE A 58 0.53 -8.21 -4.99
N VAL A 59 1.58 -8.75 -5.61
CA VAL A 59 2.54 -7.97 -6.41
C VAL A 59 1.85 -7.25 -7.58
N ALA A 60 0.99 -7.94 -8.32
CA ALA A 60 0.30 -7.39 -9.46
C ALA A 60 -0.59 -6.20 -9.08
N VAL A 61 -1.40 -6.32 -8.03
CA VAL A 61 -2.25 -5.23 -7.52
C VAL A 61 -1.39 -4.03 -7.11
N GLY A 62 -0.31 -4.26 -6.38
CA GLY A 62 0.62 -3.22 -5.97
C GLY A 62 1.26 -2.50 -7.16
N ALA A 63 1.72 -3.24 -8.16
CA ALA A 63 2.31 -2.66 -9.36
C ALA A 63 1.29 -1.83 -10.15
N VAL A 64 0.08 -2.36 -10.36
CA VAL A 64 -1.01 -1.66 -11.06
C VAL A 64 -1.35 -0.35 -10.35
N ALA A 65 -1.53 -0.36 -9.02
CA ALA A 65 -1.79 0.85 -8.25
C ALA A 65 -0.63 1.86 -8.35
N GLY A 66 0.62 1.39 -8.22
CA GLY A 66 1.81 2.23 -8.35
C GLY A 66 1.88 2.97 -9.69
N PHE A 67 1.55 2.29 -10.79
CA PHE A 67 1.52 2.90 -12.11
C PHE A 67 0.30 3.81 -12.32
N LEU A 68 -0.90 3.37 -11.94
CA LEU A 68 -2.15 4.15 -12.12
C LEU A 68 -2.07 5.49 -11.38
N PHE A 69 -1.56 5.49 -10.15
CA PHE A 69 -1.46 6.70 -9.32
C PHE A 69 -0.10 7.39 -9.41
N ARG A 70 0.80 6.94 -10.29
CA ARG A 70 2.15 7.52 -10.52
C ARG A 70 2.92 7.73 -9.22
N MET A 71 3.01 6.68 -8.41
CA MET A 71 3.61 6.73 -7.09
C MET A 71 5.12 7.01 -7.12
N SER A 72 5.61 7.64 -6.05
CA SER A 72 7.01 8.03 -5.89
C SER A 72 7.96 6.83 -5.76
N SER A 73 9.27 7.05 -5.91
CA SER A 73 10.29 6.01 -5.71
C SER A 73 10.26 5.38 -4.31
N VAL A 74 9.86 6.15 -3.29
CA VAL A 74 9.71 5.66 -1.91
C VAL A 74 8.63 4.58 -1.82
N TYR A 75 7.51 4.74 -2.52
CA TYR A 75 6.47 3.71 -2.61
C TYR A 75 7.01 2.43 -3.21
N TRP A 76 7.73 2.53 -4.33
CA TRP A 76 8.29 1.35 -5.00
C TRP A 76 9.33 0.63 -4.13
N ALA A 77 10.18 1.37 -3.43
CA ALA A 77 11.13 0.79 -2.49
C ALA A 77 10.43 0.01 -1.36
N ALA A 78 9.37 0.59 -0.78
CA ALA A 78 8.57 -0.06 0.25
C ALA A 78 7.89 -1.34 -0.29
N GLN A 79 7.27 -1.26 -1.46
CA GLN A 79 6.60 -2.40 -2.10
C GLN A 79 7.57 -3.54 -2.39
N VAL A 80 8.73 -3.26 -3.01
CA VAL A 80 9.74 -4.28 -3.29
C VAL A 80 10.24 -4.93 -2.01
N ALA A 81 10.50 -4.15 -0.95
CA ALA A 81 10.90 -4.70 0.34
C ALA A 81 9.84 -5.64 0.91
N THR A 82 8.56 -5.23 0.89
CA THR A 82 7.44 -6.07 1.34
C THR A 82 7.32 -7.34 0.50
N TRP A 83 7.40 -7.25 -0.83
CA TRP A 83 7.30 -8.40 -1.73
C TRP A 83 8.40 -9.42 -1.48
N VAL A 84 9.63 -8.97 -1.30
CA VAL A 84 10.78 -9.81 -1.00
C VAL A 84 10.61 -10.51 0.35
N VAL A 85 10.21 -9.78 1.40
CA VAL A 85 9.96 -10.35 2.73
C VAL A 85 8.88 -11.43 2.67
N LEU A 86 7.77 -11.19 1.97
CA LEU A 86 6.70 -12.17 1.81
C LEU A 86 7.13 -13.38 0.98
N ALA A 87 7.94 -13.18 -0.07
CA ALA A 87 8.47 -14.27 -0.89
C ALA A 87 9.40 -15.16 -0.06
N ILE A 88 10.30 -14.57 0.73
CA ILE A 88 11.20 -15.28 1.62
C ILE A 88 10.40 -16.06 2.67
N GLY A 89 9.38 -15.44 3.29
CA GLY A 89 8.48 -16.14 4.22
C GLY A 89 7.81 -17.36 3.58
N GLY A 90 7.38 -17.23 2.32
CA GLY A 90 6.81 -18.32 1.52
C GLY A 90 7.76 -19.49 1.24
N LEU A 91 9.08 -19.25 1.26
CA LEU A 91 10.10 -20.29 1.09
C LEU A 91 10.50 -20.94 2.41
N ILE A 92 10.66 -20.14 3.46
CA ILE A 92 11.13 -20.60 4.77
C ILE A 92 10.11 -21.53 5.43
N VAL A 93 8.81 -21.18 5.41
CA VAL A 93 7.79 -21.95 6.13
C VAL A 93 7.70 -23.41 5.63
N PRO A 94 7.59 -23.68 4.31
CA PRO A 94 7.63 -25.04 3.80
C PRO A 94 8.93 -25.78 4.10
N ALA A 95 10.08 -25.08 4.00
CA ALA A 95 11.39 -25.67 4.30
C ALA A 95 11.48 -26.14 5.75
N LEU A 96 11.01 -25.33 6.71
CA LEU A 96 10.98 -25.71 8.12
C LEU A 96 9.98 -26.85 8.39
N SER A 97 8.79 -26.82 7.78
CA SER A 97 7.83 -27.92 7.91
C SER A 97 8.38 -29.25 7.38
N GLY A 98 9.10 -29.24 6.26
CA GLY A 98 9.73 -30.45 5.71
C GLY A 98 10.92 -30.97 6.53
N MET A 99 11.53 -30.15 7.39
CA MET A 99 12.58 -30.58 8.32
C MET A 99 12.02 -31.21 9.61
N MET A 100 10.76 -30.93 9.94
CA MET A 100 10.09 -31.42 11.15
C MET A 100 9.33 -32.74 10.93
N SER A 101 9.19 -33.18 9.68
CA SER A 101 8.58 -34.45 9.26
C SER A 101 9.62 -35.53 9.06
#